data_AF-A0A940Q7V5-F1
#
_entry.id   AF-A0A940Q7V5-F1
#
_cell.length_a   1.000
_cell.length_b   1.000
_cell.length_c   1.000
_cell.angle_alpha   90.00
_cell.angle_beta   90.00
_cell.angle_gamma   90.00
#
_symmetry.space_group_name_H-M   'P 1'
#
loop_
_entity.id
_entity.type
_entity.pdbx_description
1 polymer ?
#
loop_
_entity_poly.entity_id
_entity_poly.type
_entity_poly.pdbx_seq_one_letter_code
_entity_poly.pdbx_strand_id
1 'polypeptide(L)'
;MKDRERFLKLILQYSGTEDYKKAADSGLVDYLLKHGVCVTPCKVWDKTYLLLKRANNAGYYIYESKCVRITDNGYGVYYSMAFDCPEIGNTLEFGICDFGKCVFFTRREAEKRLKLEIIHSNGLRLAKARYRTA
;
A
#
# COMPACT_ATOMS: atom_id res chain seq x y z
N MET A 1 11.81 -20.02 21.51
CA MET A 1 11.52 -18.59 21.71
C MET A 1 10.50 -18.20 20.65
N LYS A 2 9.32 -17.69 21.02
CA LYS A 2 8.26 -17.35 20.05
C LYS A 2 8.63 -16.04 19.32
N ASP A 3 8.20 -15.86 18.07
CA ASP A 3 8.55 -14.66 17.27
C ASP A 3 8.18 -13.33 17.97
N ARG A 4 7.09 -13.35 18.74
CA ARG A 4 6.67 -12.23 19.61
C ARG A 4 7.72 -11.86 20.67
N GLU A 5 8.36 -12.83 21.31
CA GLU A 5 9.37 -12.59 22.33
C GLU A 5 10.66 -12.04 21.71
N ARG A 6 11.02 -12.55 20.53
CA ARG A 6 12.13 -12.02 19.72
C ARG A 6 11.89 -10.56 19.32
N PHE A 7 10.68 -10.25 18.86
CA PHE A 7 10.27 -8.90 18.47
C PHE A 7 10.32 -7.92 19.65
N LEU A 8 9.71 -8.29 20.80
CA LEU A 8 9.75 -7.46 22.00
C LEU A 8 11.18 -7.22 22.49
N LYS A 9 12.03 -8.26 22.45
CA LYS A 9 13.45 -8.13 22.79
C LYS A 9 14.19 -7.16 21.86
N LEU A 10 13.92 -7.19 20.56
CA LEU A 10 14.51 -6.27 19.59
C LEU A 10 14.08 -4.82 19.81
N ILE A 11 12.80 -4.58 20.12
CA ILE A 11 12.30 -3.23 20.47
C ILE A 11 13.00 -2.71 21.72
N LEU A 12 13.07 -3.53 22.78
CA LEU A 12 13.73 -3.15 24.03
C LEU A 12 15.23 -2.87 23.81
N GLN A 13 15.91 -3.68 23.01
CA GLN A 13 17.30 -3.45 22.64
C GLN A 13 17.48 -2.14 21.87
N TYR A 14 16.64 -1.89 20.85
CA TYR A 14 16.67 -0.65 20.08
C TYR A 14 16.47 0.57 20.98
N SER A 15 15.50 0.54 21.90
CA SER A 15 15.19 1.65 22.81
C SER A 15 16.36 2.09 23.73
N GLY A 16 17.35 1.22 23.93
CA GLY A 16 18.56 1.51 24.70
C GLY A 16 19.74 2.05 23.88
N THR A 17 19.63 2.13 22.56
CA THR A 17 20.73 2.54 21.67
C THR A 17 20.86 4.07 21.57
N GLU A 18 22.05 4.57 21.21
CA GLU A 18 22.23 5.99 20.86
C GLU A 18 21.38 6.40 19.64
N ASP A 19 21.13 5.47 18.71
CA ASP A 19 20.32 5.68 17.51
C ASP A 19 18.87 6.01 17.88
N TYR A 20 18.31 5.37 18.91
CA TYR A 20 16.99 5.69 19.46
C TYR A 20 16.90 7.12 20.01
N LYS A 21 17.97 7.60 20.66
CA LYS A 21 18.03 8.97 21.20
C LYS A 21 18.20 10.04 20.11
N LYS A 22 18.62 9.66 18.90
CA LYS A 22 18.93 10.56 17.78
C LYS A 22 17.88 10.57 16.67
N ALA A 23 16.92 9.65 16.63
CA ALA A 23 16.03 9.48 15.48
C ALA A 23 14.54 9.58 15.84
N ALA A 24 13.88 10.61 15.29
CA ALA A 24 12.45 10.58 15.04
C ALA A 24 12.18 9.60 13.87
N ASP A 25 11.38 8.57 14.17
CA ASP A 25 10.68 7.65 13.26
C ASP A 25 11.46 6.70 12.31
N SER A 26 12.69 6.96 11.85
CA SER A 26 13.34 6.09 10.83
C SER A 26 14.19 4.94 11.38
N GLY A 27 14.92 5.13 12.48
CA GLY A 27 15.95 4.16 12.92
C GLY A 27 15.40 2.81 13.38
N LEU A 28 14.16 2.76 13.89
CA LEU A 28 13.56 1.52 14.38
C LEU A 28 13.26 0.57 13.22
N VAL A 29 12.73 1.10 12.12
CA VAL A 29 12.38 0.30 10.95
C VAL A 29 13.62 -0.33 10.35
N ASP A 30 14.68 0.45 10.16
CA ASP A 30 15.97 -0.03 9.63
C ASP A 30 16.61 -1.07 10.57
N TYR A 31 16.56 -0.85 11.88
CA TYR A 31 17.06 -1.81 12.87
C TYR A 31 16.30 -3.14 12.81
N LEU A 32 14.97 -3.09 12.75
CA LEU A 32 14.12 -4.28 12.66
C LEU A 32 14.40 -5.06 11.37
N LEU A 33 14.49 -4.37 10.23
CA LEU A 33 14.83 -4.97 8.94
C LEU A 33 16.21 -5.64 8.99
N LYS A 34 17.23 -4.98 9.55
CA LYS A 34 18.59 -5.53 9.73
C LYS A 34 18.62 -6.82 10.55
N HIS A 35 17.66 -7.00 11.46
CA HIS A 35 17.55 -8.18 12.30
C HIS A 35 16.56 -9.23 11.77
N GLY A 36 16.16 -9.09 10.51
CA GLY A 36 15.30 -10.03 9.80
C GLY A 36 13.83 -9.96 10.21
N VAL A 37 13.38 -8.82 10.74
CA VAL A 37 11.97 -8.58 11.05
C VAL A 37 11.33 -7.86 9.87
N CYS A 38 10.36 -8.51 9.23
CA CYS A 38 9.51 -7.87 8.23
C CYS A 38 8.44 -7.01 8.95
N VAL A 39 8.43 -5.71 8.68
CA VAL A 39 7.37 -4.81 9.14
C VAL A 39 6.34 -4.69 8.03
N THR A 40 5.15 -5.25 8.25
CA THR A 40 4.07 -5.15 7.28
C THR A 40 3.48 -3.72 7.30
N PRO A 41 3.08 -3.17 6.14
CA PRO A 41 2.53 -1.82 6.06
C PRO A 41 1.15 -1.74 6.73
N CYS A 42 0.42 -2.86 6.82
CA CYS A 42 -0.86 -2.96 7.53
C CYS A 42 -0.97 -4.30 8.30
N LYS A 43 -1.99 -4.42 9.15
CA LYS A 43 -2.42 -5.67 9.77
C LYS A 43 -3.76 -6.14 9.20
N VAL A 44 -4.11 -7.39 9.45
CA VAL A 44 -5.44 -7.91 9.16
C VAL A 44 -6.48 -7.06 9.90
N TRP A 45 -7.56 -6.77 9.20
CA TRP A 45 -8.67 -5.91 9.54
C TRP A 45 -8.44 -4.41 9.48
N ASP A 46 -7.25 -3.95 9.08
CA ASP A 46 -7.06 -2.53 8.78
C ASP A 46 -7.93 -2.11 7.59
N LYS A 47 -8.52 -0.92 7.73
CA LYS A 47 -9.24 -0.24 6.66
C LYS A 47 -8.24 0.42 5.71
N THR A 48 -8.46 0.23 4.42
CA THR A 48 -7.62 0.73 3.33
C THR A 48 -8.50 1.24 2.19
N TYR A 49 -7.92 1.93 1.21
CA TYR A 49 -8.61 2.48 0.06
C TYR A 49 -7.91 2.04 -1.23
N LEU A 50 -8.67 1.45 -2.15
CA LEU A 50 -8.16 0.95 -3.42
C LEU A 50 -8.48 1.94 -4.54
N LEU A 51 -7.48 2.33 -5.32
CA LEU A 51 -7.65 3.06 -6.56
C LEU A 51 -7.64 2.06 -7.72
N LEU A 52 -8.82 1.74 -8.24
CA LEU A 52 -8.99 0.72 -9.29
C LEU A 52 -9.59 1.34 -10.55
N LYS A 53 -9.23 0.79 -11.70
CA LYS A 53 -9.80 1.17 -12.99
C LYS A 53 -11.09 0.38 -13.24
N ARG A 54 -12.17 1.05 -13.66
CA ARG A 54 -13.41 0.35 -14.05
C ARG A 54 -13.21 -0.47 -15.33
N ALA A 55 -13.86 -1.63 -15.39
CA ALA A 55 -13.78 -2.57 -16.52
C ALA A 55 -14.22 -1.94 -17.85
N ASN A 56 -15.20 -1.03 -17.82
CA ASN A 56 -15.69 -0.31 -19.00
C ASN A 56 -14.80 0.86 -19.46
N ASN A 57 -13.56 0.96 -18.97
CA ASN A 57 -12.65 2.08 -19.23
C ASN A 57 -13.21 3.47 -18.85
N ALA A 58 -14.25 3.56 -18.01
CA ALA A 58 -14.86 4.84 -17.61
C ALA A 58 -14.00 5.68 -16.64
N GLY A 59 -12.81 5.19 -16.25
CA GLY A 59 -11.86 5.90 -15.40
C GLY A 59 -11.48 5.10 -14.14
N TYR A 60 -10.84 5.81 -13.21
CA TYR A 60 -10.43 5.27 -11.92
C TYR A 60 -11.43 5.66 -10.83
N TYR A 61 -11.65 4.74 -9.89
CA TYR A 61 -12.53 4.92 -8.74
C TYR A 61 -11.80 4.51 -7.45
N ILE A 62 -12.22 5.14 -6.35
CA ILE A 62 -11.72 4.82 -5.02
C ILE A 62 -12.75 3.94 -4.33
N TYR A 63 -12.33 2.74 -3.93
CA TYR A 63 -13.13 1.80 -3.18
C TYR A 63 -12.62 1.76 -1.73
N GLU A 64 -13.55 1.80 -0.78
CA GLU A 64 -13.23 1.45 0.59
C GLU A 64 -13.02 -0.06 0.68
N SER A 65 -11.97 -0.46 1.39
CA SER A 65 -11.57 -1.85 1.50
C SER A 65 -11.02 -2.18 2.89
N LYS A 66 -10.83 -3.47 3.14
CA LYS A 66 -10.28 -3.97 4.39
C LYS A 66 -9.30 -5.09 4.11
N CYS A 67 -8.13 -5.07 4.74
CA CYS A 67 -7.19 -6.19 4.67
C CYS A 67 -7.82 -7.38 5.42
N VAL A 68 -8.05 -8.50 4.74
CA VAL A 68 -8.67 -9.69 5.35
C VAL A 68 -7.70 -10.84 5.52
N ARG A 69 -6.57 -10.81 4.81
CA ARG A 69 -5.54 -11.85 4.88
C ARG A 69 -4.18 -11.29 4.48
N ILE A 70 -3.14 -11.76 5.16
CA ILE A 70 -1.74 -11.51 4.81
C ILE A 70 -1.07 -12.87 4.70
N THR A 71 -0.48 -13.17 3.54
CA THR A 71 0.13 -14.48 3.25
C THR A 71 1.54 -14.26 2.73
N ASP A 72 2.49 -15.04 3.23
CA ASP A 72 3.83 -15.17 2.65
C ASP A 72 3.90 -16.53 1.94
N ASN A 73 4.25 -16.52 0.65
CA ASN A 73 4.38 -17.73 -0.16
C ASN A 73 5.85 -18.10 -0.47
N GLY A 74 6.81 -17.44 0.19
CA GLY A 74 8.25 -17.63 -0.05
C GLY A 74 8.82 -16.80 -1.20
N TYR A 75 7.98 -16.20 -2.05
CA TYR A 75 8.37 -15.25 -3.10
C TYR A 75 8.03 -13.80 -2.74
N GLY A 76 7.14 -13.61 -1.76
CA GLY A 76 6.76 -12.30 -1.28
C GLY A 76 5.54 -12.35 -0.36
N VAL A 77 5.29 -11.20 0.27
CA VAL A 77 4.11 -11.00 1.13
C VAL A 77 2.98 -10.38 0.31
N TYR A 78 1.83 -11.05 0.36
CA TYR A 78 0.60 -10.66 -0.34
C TYR A 78 -0.49 -10.30 0.67
N TYR A 79 -1.27 -9.29 0.31
CA TYR A 79 -2.34 -8.71 1.10
C TYR A 79 -3.65 -8.88 0.34
N SER A 80 -4.55 -9.71 0.87
CA SER A 80 -5.90 -9.83 0.31
C SER A 80 -6.78 -8.72 0.88
N MET A 81 -7.32 -7.87 0.00
CA MET A 81 -8.18 -6.74 0.35
C MET A 81 -9.60 -7.05 -0.08
N ALA A 82 -10.53 -7.05 0.88
CA ALA A 82 -11.96 -7.19 0.62
C ALA A 82 -12.60 -5.81 0.40
N PHE A 83 -13.46 -5.69 -0.59
CA PHE A 83 -14.17 -4.48 -0.95
C PHE A 83 -15.46 -4.84 -1.68
N ASP A 84 -16.39 -3.90 -1.79
CA ASP A 84 -17.65 -4.12 -2.49
C ASP A 84 -17.58 -3.51 -3.89
N CYS A 85 -17.46 -4.37 -4.90
CA CYS A 85 -17.52 -3.97 -6.31
C CYS A 85 -18.15 -5.08 -7.17
N PRO A 86 -19.43 -4.93 -7.59
CA PRO A 86 -20.11 -5.93 -8.40
C PRO A 86 -19.41 -6.27 -9.72
N GLU A 87 -18.64 -5.34 -10.29
CA GLU A 87 -17.98 -5.50 -11.60
C GLU A 87 -16.65 -6.28 -11.53
N ILE A 88 -15.95 -6.22 -10.40
CA ILE A 88 -14.59 -6.75 -10.23
C ILE A 88 -14.57 -7.97 -9.30
N GLY A 89 -15.58 -8.08 -8.42
CA GLY A 89 -15.66 -9.06 -7.36
C GLY A 89 -15.35 -8.45 -5.99
N ASN A 90 -15.26 -9.31 -4.98
CA ASN A 90 -15.28 -8.87 -3.58
C ASN A 90 -13.89 -8.88 -2.92
N THR A 91 -12.85 -9.37 -3.60
CA THR A 91 -11.50 -9.49 -3.04
C THR A 91 -10.45 -9.42 -4.14
N LEU A 92 -9.36 -8.71 -3.88
CA LEU A 92 -8.17 -8.66 -4.73
C LEU A 92 -6.91 -8.85 -3.89
N GLU A 93 -5.84 -9.31 -4.52
CA GLU A 93 -4.54 -9.50 -3.88
C GLU A 93 -3.53 -8.46 -4.37
N PHE A 94 -2.76 -7.92 -3.42
CA PHE A 94 -1.75 -6.88 -3.66
C PHE A 94 -0.44 -7.28 -3.02
N GLY A 95 0.67 -6.89 -3.63
CA GLY A 95 2.00 -6.98 -3.02
C GLY A 95 2.31 -5.76 -2.15
N ILE A 96 3.38 -5.85 -1.37
CA ILE A 96 3.86 -4.70 -0.58
C ILE A 96 4.16 -3.46 -1.43
N CYS A 97 4.58 -3.66 -2.69
CA CYS A 97 4.96 -2.59 -3.61
C CYS A 97 3.77 -1.84 -4.22
N ASP A 98 2.54 -2.26 -3.97
CA ASP A 98 1.30 -1.63 -4.43
C ASP A 98 0.79 -0.55 -3.47
N PHE A 99 1.26 -0.57 -2.21
CA PHE A 99 0.99 0.47 -1.23
C PHE A 99 1.59 1.80 -1.68
N GLY A 100 0.77 2.86 -1.61
CA GLY A 100 1.10 4.19 -2.13
C GLY A 100 0.93 4.35 -3.65
N LYS A 101 0.70 3.25 -4.39
CA LYS A 101 0.43 3.29 -5.84
C LYS A 101 -1.05 3.15 -6.15
N CYS A 102 -1.66 2.07 -5.66
CA CYS A 102 -3.07 1.75 -5.83
C CYS A 102 -3.76 1.32 -4.53
N VAL A 103 -2.99 1.03 -3.47
CA VAL A 103 -3.50 0.77 -2.11
C VAL A 103 -3.10 1.92 -1.19
N PHE A 104 -4.04 2.48 -0.44
CA PHE A 104 -3.82 3.65 0.42
C PHE A 104 -4.39 3.45 1.82
N PHE A 105 -3.82 4.10 2.83
CA PHE A 105 -4.33 4.06 4.20
C PHE A 105 -5.45 5.07 4.41
N THR A 106 -5.40 6.19 3.69
CA THR A 106 -6.40 7.24 3.80
C THR A 106 -7.07 7.51 2.46
N ARG A 107 -8.34 7.90 2.53
CA ARG A 107 -9.09 8.37 1.36
C ARG A 107 -8.40 9.56 0.69
N ARG A 108 -7.83 10.47 1.49
CA ARG A 108 -7.14 11.68 1.01
C ARG A 108 -5.94 11.35 0.11
N GLU A 109 -5.16 10.33 0.46
CA GLU A 109 -4.03 9.88 -0.37
C GLU A 109 -4.52 9.30 -1.70
N ALA A 110 -5.57 8.46 -1.65
CA ALA A 110 -6.19 7.90 -2.85
C ALA A 110 -6.75 9.01 -3.76
N GLU A 111 -7.41 10.02 -3.20
CA GLU A 111 -7.94 11.18 -3.94
C GLU A 111 -6.83 12.02 -4.57
N LYS A 112 -5.71 12.22 -3.86
CA LYS A 112 -4.53 12.89 -4.41
C LYS A 112 -3.99 12.13 -5.62
N ARG A 113 -3.90 10.80 -5.53
CA ARG A 113 -3.44 9.97 -6.65
C ARG A 113 -4.43 9.98 -7.83
N LEU A 114 -5.72 9.89 -7.56
CA LEU A 114 -6.78 9.95 -8.58
C LEU A 114 -6.71 11.24 -9.40
N LYS A 115 -6.49 12.39 -8.75
CA LYS A 115 -6.31 13.68 -9.46
C LYS A 115 -5.13 13.64 -10.43
N LEU A 116 -4.01 13.03 -10.04
CA LEU A 116 -2.84 12.87 -10.91
C LEU A 116 -3.15 11.99 -12.13
N GLU A 117 -3.89 10.89 -11.95
CA GLU A 117 -4.30 10.00 -13.04
C GLU A 117 -5.23 10.69 -14.05
N ILE A 118 -6.16 11.53 -13.57
CA ILE A 118 -7.05 12.33 -14.43
C ILE A 118 -6.26 13.34 -15.25
N ILE A 119 -5.33 14.06 -14.61
CA ILE A 119 -4.47 15.05 -15.29
C ILE A 119 -3.62 14.35 -16.38
N HIS A 120 -3.01 13.21 -16.05
CA HIS A 120 -2.20 12.44 -17.00
C HIS A 120 -3.02 11.94 -18.19
N SER A 121 -4.21 11.39 -17.93
CA SER A 121 -5.11 10.89 -18.97
C SER A 121 -5.59 12.00 -19.91
N ASN A 122 -5.91 13.18 -19.35
CA ASN A 122 -6.31 14.34 -20.14
C ASN A 122 -5.14 14.91 -20.97
N GLY A 123 -3.93 14.96 -20.41
CA GLY A 123 -2.72 15.35 -21.13
C GLY A 123 -2.43 14.44 -22.33
N LEU A 124 -2.52 13.12 -22.16
CA LEU A 124 -2.38 12.15 -23.24
C LEU A 124 -3.45 12.28 -24.32
N ARG A 125 -4.70 12.53 -23.93
CA ARG A 125 -5.81 12.72 -24.86
C ARG A 125 -5.62 13.97 -25.72
N LEU A 126 -5.19 15.08 -25.12
CA LEU A 126 -4.87 16.32 -25.84
C LEU A 126 -3.67 16.16 -26.77
N ALA A 127 -2.63 15.43 -26.34
CA ALA A 127 -1.48 15.12 -27.20
C ALA A 127 -1.91 14.30 -28.42
N LYS A 128 -2.69 13.23 -28.24
CA LYS A 128 -3.20 12.40 -29.35
C LYS A 128 -4.12 13.15 -30.32
N ALA A 129 -4.89 14.13 -29.83
CA ALA A 129 -5.74 14.95 -30.69
C ALA A 129 -4.90 15.85 -31.62
N ARG A 130 -3.80 16.43 -31.12
CA ARG A 130 -2.90 17.30 -31.90
C ARG A 130 -2.16 16.57 -33.02
N TYR A 131 -1.80 15.31 -32.82
CA TYR A 131 -1.12 14.48 -33.85
C TYR A 131 -2.08 13.92 -34.92
N ARG A 132 -3.41 14.04 -34.74
CA ARG A 132 -4.40 13.59 -35.75
C ARG A 132 -4.88 14.71 -36.68
N THR A 133 -4.51 15.95 -36.37
CA THR A 133 -4.88 17.16 -37.14
C THR A 133 -3.69 17.77 -37.88
N ALA A 134 -2.57 17.04 -37.97
CA ALA A 134 -1.35 17.43 -38.70
C ALA A 134 -1.11 16.47 -39.86
#